data_AF-A0A352VPH9-F1
#
_entry.id   AF-A0A352VPH9-F1
#
_cell.length_a   1.000
_cell.length_b   1.000
_cell.length_c   1.000
_cell.angle_alpha   90.00
_cell.angle_beta   90.00
_cell.angle_gamma   90.00
#
_symmetry.space_group_name_H-M   'P 1'
#
loop_
_entity.id
_entity.type
_entity.pdbx_description
1 polymer ?
#
loop_
_entity_poly.entity_id
_entity_poly.type
_entity_poly.pdbx_seq_one_letter_code
_entity_poly.pdbx_strand_id
1 'polypeptide(L)' 'MTTATETKTDAFLSEVDQFSAHNYHPLPVVLERGEGSWVWDV' A
#
# COMPACT_ATOMS: atom_id res chain seq x y z
N MET A 1 -3.10 1.61 25.48
CA MET A 1 -2.40 1.49 24.17
C MET A 1 -3.11 0.38 23.42
N THR A 2 -3.94 0.72 22.44
CA THR A 2 -4.67 -0.28 21.63
C THR A 2 -3.77 -0.66 20.46
N THR A 3 -3.32 -1.91 20.39
CA THR A 3 -2.53 -2.42 19.26
C THR A 3 -3.43 -2.49 18.04
N ALA A 4 -3.18 -1.66 17.03
CA ALA A 4 -3.86 -1.75 15.74
C ALA A 4 -3.31 -2.98 15.00
N THR A 5 -4.19 -3.80 14.44
CA THR A 5 -3.82 -4.93 13.59
C THR A 5 -3.25 -4.39 12.28
N GLU A 6 -2.12 -4.94 11.85
CA GLU A 6 -1.47 -4.60 10.58
C GLU A 6 -2.40 -4.92 9.40
N THR A 7 -2.54 -3.97 8.47
CA THR A 7 -3.34 -4.14 7.26
C THR A 7 -2.49 -4.74 6.14
N LYS A 8 -3.12 -5.31 5.11
CA LYS A 8 -2.37 -5.77 3.92
C LYS A 8 -1.63 -4.63 3.22
N THR A 9 -2.22 -3.43 3.21
CA THR A 9 -1.57 -2.22 2.68
C THR A 9 -0.25 -1.97 3.39
N ASP A 10 -0.21 -2.08 4.72
CA ASP A 10 1.03 -1.88 5.51
C ASP A 10 2.10 -2.91 5.16
N ALA A 11 1.70 -4.17 4.94
CA ALA A 11 2.62 -5.25 4.57
C ALA A 11 3.28 -4.98 3.20
N PHE A 12 2.50 -4.58 2.19
CA PHE A 12 3.05 -4.27 0.87
C PHE A 12 3.89 -2.99 0.87
N LEU A 13 3.51 -1.97 1.64
CA LEU A 13 4.33 -0.76 1.79
C LEU A 13 5.69 -1.08 2.41
N SER A 14 5.73 -1.99 3.40
CA SER A 14 6.97 -2.46 4.02
C SER A 14 7.85 -3.23 3.04
N GLU A 15 7.26 -4.07 2.18
CA GLU A 15 7.99 -4.77 1.12
C GLU A 15 8.60 -3.81 0.10
N VAL A 16 7.84 -2.79 -0.34
CA VAL A 16 8.33 -1.76 -1.27
C VAL A 16 9.45 -0.96 -0.65
N ASP A 17 9.33 -0.53 0.61
CA ASP A 17 10.38 0.20 1.33
C ASP A 17 11.69 -0.60 1.38
N GLN A 18 11.60 -1.92 1.58
CA GLN A 18 12.76 -2.80 1.67
C GLN A 18 13.44 -3.06 0.32
N PHE A 19 12.67 -3.23 -0.76
CA PHE A 19 13.20 -3.78 -2.01
C PHE A 19 13.23 -2.81 -3.20
N SER A 20 12.49 -1.69 -3.15
CA SER A 20 12.41 -0.74 -4.25
C SER A 20 13.33 0.47 -4.04
N ALA A 21 13.79 1.08 -5.14
CA ALA A 21 14.52 2.33 -5.07
C ALA A 21 13.62 3.48 -4.60
N HIS A 22 14.15 4.36 -3.74
CA HIS A 22 13.39 5.47 -3.13
C HIS A 22 13.38 6.75 -3.98
N ASN A 23 12.95 6.65 -5.24
CA ASN A 23 12.84 7.79 -6.16
C ASN A 23 11.40 8.32 -6.32
N TYR A 24 10.43 7.75 -5.61
CA TYR A 24 9.04 8.20 -5.56
C TYR A 24 8.56 8.32 -4.11
N HIS A 25 7.56 9.18 -3.89
CA HIS A 25 6.84 9.30 -2.63
C HIS A 25 5.34 9.09 -2.89
N PRO A 26 4.90 7.84 -3.06
CA PRO A 26 3.51 7.53 -3.37
C PRO A 26 2.60 7.83 -2.16
N LEU A 27 1.31 8.02 -2.43
CA LEU A 27 0.30 8.00 -1.38
C LEU A 27 0.27 6.60 -0.73
N PRO A 28 -0.05 6.49 0.57
CA PRO A 28 -0.07 5.22 1.29
C PRO A 28 -1.33 4.41 0.93
N VAL A 29 -1.42 3.97 -0.31
CA VAL A 29 -2.50 3.16 -0.87
C VAL A 29 -1.91 2.14 -1.84
N VAL A 30 -2.41 0.92 -1.79
CA VAL A 30 -2.02 -0.16 -2.69
C VAL A 30 -3.25 -0.63 -3.44
N LEU A 31 -3.28 -0.42 -4.75
CA LEU A 31 -4.43 -0.75 -5.61
C LEU A 31 -4.29 -2.16 -6.19
N GLU A 32 -5.34 -2.98 -6.10
CA GLU A 32 -5.38 -4.32 -6.71
C GLU A 32 -6.31 -4.44 -7.93
N ARG A 33 -7.28 -3.54 -8.07
CA ARG A 33 -8.26 -3.59 -9.17
C ARG A 33 -8.64 -2.20 -9.65
N GLY A 34 -8.94 -2.09 -10.95
CA GLY A 34 -9.57 -0.92 -11.55
C GLY A 34 -10.65 -1.28 -12.58
N GLU A 35 -11.72 -0.48 -12.64
CA GLU A 35 -12.82 -0.59 -13.60
C GLU A 35 -13.31 0.82 -13.98
N GLY A 36 -13.13 1.21 -15.24
CA GLY A 36 -13.37 2.58 -15.68
C GLY A 36 -12.51 3.56 -14.87
N SER A 37 -13.14 4.56 -14.25
CA SER A 37 -12.48 5.54 -13.38
C SER A 37 -12.37 5.11 -11.91
N TRP A 38 -12.85 3.91 -11.56
CA TRP A 38 -12.89 3.42 -10.17
C TRP A 38 -11.76 2.44 -9.88
N VAL A 39 -11.28 2.46 -8.64
CA VAL A 39 -10.21 1.58 -8.14
C VAL A 39 -10.54 1.04 -6.75
N TRP A 40 -9.92 -0.10 -6.41
CA TRP A 40 -10.04 -0.77 -5.12
C TRP A 40 -8.66 -1.11 -4.56
N ASP A 41 -8.52 -0.96 -3.24
CA ASP A 41 -7.36 -1.37 -2.46
C ASP A 41 -7.45 -2.84 -2.01
N VAL A 42 -6.35 -3.33 -1.41
CA VAL A 42 -6.08 -4.74 -1.04
C VAL A 42 -6.62 -5.20 0.31
#